data_AF-A0A973AQP4-F1
#
_entry.id   AF-A0A973AQP4-F1
#
_cell.length_a   1.000
_cell.length_b   1.000
_cell.length_c   1.000
_cell.angle_alpha   90.00
_cell.angle_beta   90.00
_cell.angle_gamma   90.00
#
_symmetry.space_group_name_H-M   'P 1'
#
loop_
_entity.id
_entity.type
_entity.pdbx_description
1 polymer ?
#
loop_
_entity_poly.entity_id
_entity_poly.type
_entity_poly.pdbx_seq_one_letter_code
_entity_poly.pdbx_strand_id
1 'polypeptide(L)' 'DSVVVANCNYGIDLVAAIRLNNIFATQFHPEKSATEGLKILQNFVATCGADRIATEV' A
#
# COMPACT_ATOMS: atom_id res chain seq x y z
N ASP A 1 -8.93 12.74 -9.62
CA ASP A 1 -7.74 12.35 -8.85
C ASP A 1 -7.47 10.86 -9.00
N SER A 2 -6.21 10.48 -9.23
CA SER A 2 -5.83 9.08 -9.44
C SER A 2 -5.53 8.40 -8.10
N VAL A 3 -6.10 7.21 -7.89
CA VAL A 3 -5.85 6.37 -6.71
C VAL A 3 -4.59 5.51 -6.85
N VAL A 4 -3.92 5.56 -8.00
CA VAL A 4 -2.73 4.76 -8.30
C VAL A 4 -1.51 5.37 -7.61
N VAL A 5 -0.85 4.59 -6.75
CA VAL A 5 0.36 5.01 -6.01
C VAL A 5 1.62 4.29 -6.45
N ALA A 6 1.49 3.18 -7.17
CA ALA A 6 2.61 2.50 -7.80
C ALA A 6 2.19 1.87 -9.13
N ASN A 7 3.07 1.98 -10.13
CA ASN A 7 2.98 1.26 -11.39
C ASN A 7 4.15 0.28 -11.52
N CYS A 8 3.97 -0.74 -12.35
CA CYS A 8 5.02 -1.65 -12.78
C CYS A 8 4.98 -1.72 -14.30
N ASN A 9 6.15 -1.85 -14.94
CA ASN A 9 6.23 -2.13 -16.36
C ASN A 9 6.62 -3.59 -16.54
N TYR A 10 5.75 -4.36 -17.20
CA TYR A 10 5.99 -5.76 -17.54
C TYR A 10 5.45 -6.04 -18.95
N GLY A 11 6.10 -5.42 -19.95
CA GLY A 11 5.62 -5.42 -21.34
C GLY A 11 4.44 -4.49 -21.59
N ILE A 12 3.64 -4.23 -20.56
CA ILE A 12 2.63 -3.17 -20.46
C ILE A 12 2.77 -2.47 -19.12
N ASP A 13 2.26 -1.25 -19.02
CA ASP A 13 2.13 -0.55 -17.73
C ASP A 13 0.92 -1.10 -16.97
N LEU A 14 1.16 -1.52 -15.73
CA LEU A 14 0.14 -2.07 -14.85
C LEU A 14 0.17 -1.39 -13.49
N VAL A 15 -1.01 -1.30 -12.87
CA VAL A 15 -1.17 -0.76 -11.52
C VAL A 15 -0.63 -1.78 -10.52
N ALA A 16 0.45 -1.43 -9.83
CA ALA A 16 1.08 -2.29 -8.84
C ALA A 16 0.48 -2.10 -7.43
N ALA A 17 0.05 -0.88 -7.10
CA ALA A 17 -0.63 -0.58 -5.85
C ALA A 17 -1.54 0.65 -5.98
N ILE A 18 -2.61 0.66 -5.18
CA ILE A 18 -3.54 1.79 -5.05
C ILE A 18 -3.70 2.22 -3.59
N ARG A 19 -4.06 3.49 -3.40
CA ARG A 19 -4.55 4.03 -2.13
C ARG A 19 -5.74 4.94 -2.38
N LEU A 20 -6.80 4.74 -1.61
CA LEU A 20 -7.94 5.65 -1.54
C LEU A 20 -8.37 5.78 -0.08
N ASN A 21 -8.08 6.93 0.53
CA ASN A 21 -8.31 7.17 1.95
C ASN A 21 -7.67 6.06 2.82
N ASN A 22 -8.48 5.29 3.53
CA ASN A 22 -8.11 4.17 4.38
C ASN A 22 -8.01 2.82 3.63
N ILE A 23 -8.26 2.79 2.32
CA ILE A 23 -8.14 1.60 1.48
C ILE A 23 -6.73 1.54 0.89
N PHE A 24 -6.09 0.39 1.06
CA PHE A 24 -4.78 0.07 0.51
C PHE A 24 -4.89 -1.29 -0.20
N ALA A 25 -4.32 -1.41 -1.40
CA ALA A 25 -4.25 -2.68 -2.11
C ALA A 25 -2.97 -2.78 -2.95
N THR A 26 -2.42 -3.98 -3.03
CA THR A 26 -1.27 -4.33 -3.85
C THR A 26 -1.63 -5.46 -4.79
N GLN A 27 -1.15 -5.39 -6.03
CA GLN A 27 -1.26 -6.51 -6.97
C GLN A 27 -0.23 -7.61 -6.64
N PHE A 28 0.94 -7.22 -6.14
CA PHE A 28 1.95 -8.18 -5.66
C PHE A 28 1.62 -8.67 -4.25
N HIS A 29 2.30 -9.75 -3.87
CA HIS A 29 2.22 -10.39 -2.55
C HIS A 29 3.31 -9.85 -1.63
N PRO A 30 3.04 -8.85 -0.76
CA PRO A 30 4.06 -8.32 0.14
C PRO A 30 4.64 -9.40 1.05
N GLU A 31 3.85 -10.40 1.45
CA GLU A 31 4.33 -11.56 2.24
C GLU A 31 5.34 -12.45 1.51
N LYS A 32 5.37 -12.39 0.17
CA LYS A 32 6.33 -13.12 -0.68
C LYS A 32 7.46 -12.24 -1.20
N SER A 33 7.55 -10.99 -0.76
CA SER A 33 8.51 -10.00 -1.25
C SER A 33 9.69 -9.75 -0.28
N ALA A 34 9.98 -10.74 0.58
CA ALA A 34 11.08 -10.74 1.55
C ALA A 34 11.10 -9.45 2.41
N THR A 35 12.29 -8.90 2.66
CA THR A 35 12.49 -7.75 3.55
C THR A 35 11.74 -6.50 3.08
N GLU A 36 11.63 -6.27 1.77
CA GLU A 36 10.88 -5.13 1.24
C GLU A 36 9.37 -5.30 1.44
N GLY A 37 8.88 -6.52 1.26
CA GLY A 37 7.52 -6.89 1.60
C GLY A 37 7.16 -6.66 3.07
N LEU A 38 8.04 -7.06 3.99
CA LEU A 38 7.86 -6.83 5.43
C LEU A 38 7.81 -5.34 5.77
N LYS A 39 8.65 -4.50 5.14
CA LYS A 39 8.61 -3.04 5.33
C LYS A 39 7.27 -2.46 4.89
N ILE A 40 6.69 -2.92 3.79
CA ILE A 40 5.37 -2.47 3.32
C ILE A 40 4.29 -2.83 4.35
N LEU A 41 4.30 -4.05 4.88
CA LEU A 41 3.34 -4.48 5.91
C LEU A 41 3.50 -3.67 7.22
N GLN A 42 4.73 -3.38 7.64
CA GLN A 42 5.01 -2.52 8.79
C GLN A 42 4.45 -1.11 8.59
N ASN A 43 4.66 -0.52 7.41
CA ASN A 43 4.12 0.80 7.07
C ASN A 43 2.59 0.82 7.06
N PHE A 44 1.95 -0.24 6.54
CA PHE A 44 0.50 -0.36 6.59
C PHE A 44 -0.03 -0.36 8.03
N VAL A 45 0.53 -1.19 8.91
CA VAL A 45 0.13 -1.26 10.33
C VAL A 45 0.35 0.08 11.04
N ALA A 46 1.50 0.72 10.83
CA ALA A 46 1.80 2.03 11.40
C ALA A 46 0.78 3.10 10.94
N THR A 47 0.41 3.07 9.66
CA THR A 47 -0.58 4.00 9.09
C THR A 47 -1.97 3.77 9.70
N CYS A 48 -2.44 2.53 9.80
CA CYS A 48 -3.72 2.22 10.44
C CYS A 48 -3.75 2.62 11.93
N GLY A 49 -2.61 2.54 12.63
CA GLY A 49 -2.47 3.01 14.00
C GLY A 49 -2.54 4.53 14.11
N ALA A 50 -1.90 5.26 13.19
CA ALA A 50 -1.93 6.72 13.15
C ALA A 50 -3.33 7.26 12.80
N ASP A 51 -4.01 6.64 11.82
CA ASP A 51 -5.37 7.02 11.42
C ASP A 51 -6.38 6.85 12.57
N ARG A 52 -6.16 5.86 13.45
CA ARG A 52 -6.99 5.66 14.66
C ARG A 52 -6.92 6.86 15.62
N ILE A 53 -5.75 7.45 15.81
CA ILE A 53 -5.58 8.61 16.71
C ILE A 53 -6.26 9.85 16.12
N ALA A 54 -6.22 10.01 14.80
CA ALA A 54 -6.85 11.15 14.12
C ALA A 54 -8.39 11.11 14.12
N THR A 55 -9.01 9.97 14.43
CA THR A 55 -10.47 9.80 14.46
C THR A 55 -11.04 9.94 15.90
N GLU A 56 -10.18 10.00 16.92
CA GLU A 56 -10.56 10.12 18.34
C GLU A 56 -10.45 11.57 18.89
N VAL A 57 -10.31 12.57 18.01
CA VAL A 57 -10.30 14.02 18.33
C VAL A 57 -11.42 14.77 17.63
#